data_AF-A0A953X8A1-F1
#
_entry.id   AF-A0A953X8A1-F1
#
_cell.length_a   1.000
_cell.length_b   1.000
_cell.length_c   1.000
_cell.angle_alpha   90.00
_cell.angle_beta   90.00
_cell.angle_gamma   90.00
#
_symmetry.space_group_name_H-M   'P 1'
#
loop_
_entity.id
_entity.type
_entity.pdbx_description
1 polymer ?
#
loop_
_entity_poly.entity_id
_entity_poly.type
_entity_poly.pdbx_seq_one_letter_code
_entity_poly.pdbx_strand_id
1 'polypeptide(L)'
;MDKEQAKQFLRLQEHDKFFVSLLQELGCHSDFVAFDKSTRGHDLLAITERMSALLERIPGWNRLRIVVANRYISENRYDEALSILEPGLEFPADLADVQVLVFKIYARNKDRRARDFLNLLGPRFLRNQQGLLALIAYDCLLETFEDFTLCTNIAAYLCSKAIPLPSEFYRFVFDWSLNNKSSADKFEDLAGRFTKCAAEQARLAALWALVQGQPGAGSLLRDAFEGATLDVAFMATLGTALSEGRIEPQSFGARPALANLPLAPRLACEANRTGREARVALCLSGQMRDMAQAQPQILRLADEIKADMFIATWENNGVRFPTSAHLSHLKRMMPHDVVEYFLEKKLTGQDILDRWPSIQRWIRNLATVSEDSIRPHYPSARIAIHTDQFEDLDYIEKTFGAKWTATGSVHIPNQLRMAFLIREVAAMALSHAPYDVVVRLRPDALFDFNAGKLAEDIERVRREPNTILVDRMDQPGAPSDSFAIGSAYAMSWYAAWIDVAPAYGNDAYYPERMAPHKGLYDHLVSGGFRVAVSDSVRLVGFASPEITSAHLKQMIIDDCRRGDADSIDRDCLDILQGDLPVEPPGGAQPLQPPA
;
A
#
# COMPACT_ATOMS: atom_id res chain seq x y z
N MET A 1 -44.49 21.35 22.00
CA MET A 1 -43.84 20.22 22.71
C MET A 1 -43.51 20.68 24.12
N ASP A 2 -43.92 19.92 25.13
CA ASP A 2 -43.48 20.12 26.52
C ASP A 2 -41.95 19.89 26.60
N LYS A 3 -41.24 20.65 27.44
CA LYS A 3 -39.81 20.48 27.71
C LYS A 3 -39.44 19.04 28.10
N GLU A 4 -40.33 18.29 28.76
CA GLU A 4 -40.11 16.88 29.12
C GLU A 4 -40.19 15.94 27.90
N GLN A 5 -41.17 16.12 27.01
CA GLN A 5 -41.25 15.35 25.76
C GLN A 5 -40.04 15.60 24.85
N ALA A 6 -39.55 16.84 24.81
CA ALA A 6 -38.33 17.20 24.09
C ALA A 6 -37.10 16.46 24.64
N LYS A 7 -36.97 16.37 25.97
CA LYS A 7 -35.86 15.64 26.61
C LYS A 7 -35.92 14.13 26.37
N GLN A 8 -37.12 13.54 26.33
CA GLN A 8 -37.29 12.12 26.05
C GLN A 8 -36.93 11.81 24.59
N PHE A 9 -37.36 12.64 23.64
CA PHE A 9 -37.02 12.52 22.22
C PHE A 9 -35.50 12.48 22.00
N LEU A 10 -34.76 13.35 22.68
CA LEU A 10 -33.33 13.53 22.53
C LEU A 10 -32.45 12.42 23.14
N ARG A 11 -33.06 11.42 23.78
CA ARG A 11 -32.36 10.26 24.38
C ARG A 11 -32.60 8.95 23.64
N LEU A 12 -33.57 8.91 22.73
CA LEU A 12 -33.94 7.70 22.00
C LEU A 12 -33.03 7.52 20.78
N GLN A 13 -32.58 6.29 20.55
CA GLN A 13 -31.86 5.96 19.32
C GLN A 13 -32.84 5.89 18.14
N GLU A 14 -32.38 6.22 16.93
CA GLU A 14 -33.20 6.28 15.70
C GLU A 14 -33.94 4.96 15.37
N HIS A 15 -33.52 3.85 15.96
CA HIS A 15 -34.11 2.52 15.77
C HIS A 15 -35.03 2.06 16.92
N ASP A 16 -35.27 2.89 17.91
CA ASP A 16 -36.20 2.57 18.99
C ASP A 16 -37.66 2.68 18.48
N LYS A 17 -38.52 1.70 18.80
CA LYS A 17 -39.95 1.75 18.48
C LYS A 17 -40.62 2.98 19.10
N PHE A 18 -40.10 3.45 20.22
CA PHE A 18 -40.55 4.69 20.86
C PHE A 18 -40.22 5.94 20.03
N PHE A 19 -39.11 5.95 19.30
CA PHE A 19 -38.71 7.07 18.44
C PHE A 19 -39.67 7.27 17.27
N VAL A 20 -40.04 6.19 16.58
CA VAL A 20 -41.03 6.23 15.47
C VAL A 20 -42.40 6.71 15.96
N SER A 21 -42.86 6.18 17.09
CA SER A 21 -44.17 6.55 17.67
C SER A 21 -44.20 8.04 18.03
N LEU A 22 -43.10 8.56 18.57
CA LEU A 22 -42.98 9.97 18.94
C LEU A 22 -42.89 10.89 17.72
N LEU A 23 -42.19 10.50 16.65
CA LEU A 23 -42.23 11.23 15.37
C LEU A 23 -43.63 11.27 14.74
N GLN A 24 -44.42 10.21 14.92
CA GLN A 24 -45.82 10.16 14.48
C GLN A 24 -46.69 11.12 15.30
N GLU A 25 -46.53 11.15 16.62
CA GLU A 25 -47.23 12.08 17.52
C GLU A 25 -46.89 13.55 17.19
N LEU A 26 -45.63 13.83 16.84
CA LEU A 26 -45.17 15.15 16.40
C LEU A 26 -45.52 15.47 14.94
N GLY A 27 -46.20 14.54 14.24
CA GLY A 27 -46.63 14.70 12.85
C GLY A 27 -45.49 14.85 11.84
N CYS A 28 -44.25 14.50 12.19
CA CYS A 28 -43.06 14.70 11.36
C CYS A 28 -42.41 13.37 10.90
N HIS A 29 -43.06 12.23 11.15
CA HIS A 29 -42.58 10.92 10.70
C HIS A 29 -42.35 10.85 9.18
N SER A 30 -43.26 11.40 8.37
CA SER A 30 -43.09 11.44 6.91
C SER A 30 -41.89 12.26 6.48
N ASP A 31 -41.63 13.38 7.17
CA ASP A 31 -40.48 14.25 6.89
C ASP A 31 -39.16 13.56 7.25
N PHE A 32 -39.14 12.81 8.37
CA PHE A 32 -37.99 12.01 8.76
C PHE A 32 -37.71 10.87 7.77
N VAL A 33 -38.73 10.14 7.33
CA VAL A 33 -38.57 9.08 6.31
C VAL A 33 -38.04 9.66 5.00
N ALA A 34 -38.52 10.84 4.60
CA ALA A 34 -38.01 11.53 3.41
C ALA A 34 -36.56 12.00 3.59
N PHE A 35 -36.20 12.51 4.77
CA PHE A 35 -34.84 12.87 5.14
C PHE A 35 -33.89 11.66 5.06
N ASP A 36 -34.24 10.54 5.70
CA ASP A 36 -33.43 9.31 5.69
C ASP A 36 -33.29 8.71 4.29
N LYS A 37 -34.33 8.81 3.45
CA LYS A 37 -34.21 8.43 2.04
C LYS A 37 -33.22 9.34 1.29
N SER A 38 -33.20 10.64 1.61
CA SER A 38 -32.34 11.62 0.95
C SER A 38 -30.88 11.46 1.37
N THR A 39 -30.60 11.12 2.64
CA THR A 39 -29.23 10.84 3.11
C THR A 39 -28.61 9.65 2.39
N ARG A 40 -29.41 8.61 2.09
CA ARG A 40 -28.98 7.46 1.25
C ARG A 40 -28.77 7.81 -0.21
N GLY A 41 -29.53 8.79 -0.73
CA GLY A 41 -29.42 9.28 -2.10
C GLY A 41 -28.32 10.31 -2.32
N HIS A 42 -27.67 10.81 -1.26
CA HIS A 42 -26.63 11.84 -1.30
C HIS A 42 -27.05 13.19 -1.92
N ASP A 43 -28.34 13.50 -1.95
CA ASP A 43 -28.85 14.79 -2.45
C ASP A 43 -28.80 15.85 -1.33
N LEU A 44 -27.73 16.65 -1.31
CA LEU A 44 -27.48 17.63 -0.25
C LEU A 44 -28.56 18.73 -0.16
N LEU A 45 -29.17 19.11 -1.29
CA LEU A 45 -30.24 20.10 -1.30
C LEU A 45 -31.47 19.53 -0.60
N ALA A 46 -31.89 18.33 -1.01
CA ALA A 46 -33.01 17.64 -0.39
C ALA A 46 -32.75 17.34 1.10
N ILE A 47 -31.53 16.93 1.47
CA ILE A 47 -31.13 16.71 2.87
C ILE A 47 -31.31 18.00 3.69
N THR A 48 -30.84 19.14 3.18
CA THR A 48 -30.88 20.43 3.89
C THR A 48 -32.29 20.98 4.03
N GLU A 49 -33.11 20.90 2.97
CA GLU A 49 -34.51 21.31 3.01
C GLU A 49 -35.31 20.47 4.02
N ARG A 50 -35.14 19.14 3.98
CA ARG A 50 -35.84 18.22 4.89
C ARG A 50 -35.36 18.36 6.34
N MET A 51 -34.07 18.57 6.55
CA MET A 51 -33.50 18.88 7.85
C MET A 51 -34.11 20.17 8.43
N SER A 52 -34.21 21.22 7.63
CA SER A 52 -34.75 22.51 8.08
C SER A 52 -36.20 22.36 8.57
N ALA A 53 -37.04 21.65 7.81
CA ALA A 53 -38.42 21.34 8.21
C ALA A 53 -38.51 20.53 9.51
N LEU A 54 -37.58 19.60 9.75
CA LEU A 54 -37.51 18.82 10.99
C LEU A 54 -37.03 19.68 12.17
N LEU A 55 -36.02 20.53 11.98
CA LEU A 55 -35.49 21.41 13.02
C LEU A 55 -36.44 22.55 13.38
N GLU A 56 -37.31 23.01 12.47
CA GLU A 56 -38.40 23.93 12.81
C GLU A 56 -39.35 23.33 13.86
N ARG A 57 -39.59 22.01 13.79
CA ARG A 57 -40.47 21.29 14.72
C ARG A 57 -39.73 20.83 15.97
N ILE A 58 -38.45 20.50 15.84
CA ILE A 58 -37.60 19.98 16.92
C ILE A 58 -36.26 20.72 16.93
N PRO A 59 -36.21 22.00 17.39
CA PRO A 59 -35.01 22.84 17.27
C PRO A 59 -33.75 22.29 17.94
N GLY A 60 -33.94 21.56 19.05
CA GLY A 60 -32.86 20.99 19.85
C GLY A 60 -32.32 19.64 19.38
N TRP A 61 -32.69 19.19 18.18
CA TRP A 61 -32.24 17.91 17.64
C TRP A 61 -30.80 17.97 17.11
N ASN A 62 -29.84 18.05 18.02
CA ASN A 62 -28.41 18.18 17.71
C ASN A 62 -27.86 17.00 16.90
N ARG A 63 -28.36 15.78 17.12
CA ARG A 63 -27.99 14.62 16.27
C ARG A 63 -28.25 14.86 14.79
N LEU A 64 -29.42 15.43 14.45
CA LEU A 64 -29.77 15.76 13.08
C LEU A 64 -28.83 16.83 12.50
N ARG A 65 -28.48 17.86 13.29
CA ARG A 65 -27.49 18.88 12.91
C ARG A 65 -26.13 18.28 12.60
N ILE A 66 -25.65 17.36 13.45
CA ILE A 66 -24.37 16.67 13.28
C ILE A 66 -24.34 15.86 11.97
N VAL A 67 -25.41 15.12 11.66
CA VAL A 67 -25.51 14.32 10.42
C VAL A 67 -25.35 15.21 9.18
N VAL A 68 -26.09 16.32 9.12
CA VAL A 68 -26.04 17.22 7.96
C VAL A 68 -24.72 17.99 7.92
N ALA A 69 -24.21 18.46 9.06
CA ALA A 69 -22.92 19.14 9.12
C ALA A 69 -21.77 18.24 8.65
N ASN A 70 -21.76 16.96 9.01
CA ASN A 70 -20.76 16.00 8.51
C ASN A 70 -20.79 15.86 6.98
N ARG A 71 -21.98 15.98 6.37
CA ARG A 71 -22.08 15.98 4.91
C ARG A 71 -21.43 17.22 4.30
N TYR A 72 -21.73 18.40 4.84
CA TYR A 72 -21.06 19.64 4.42
C TYR A 72 -19.54 19.58 4.62
N ILE A 73 -19.08 19.03 5.74
CA ILE A 73 -17.65 18.82 6.02
C ILE A 73 -17.00 17.92 4.96
N SER A 74 -17.67 16.84 4.54
CA SER A 74 -17.16 15.92 3.50
C SER A 74 -17.01 16.58 2.12
N GLU A 75 -17.78 17.66 1.88
CA GLU A 75 -17.71 18.48 0.66
C GLU A 75 -16.84 19.74 0.86
N ASN A 76 -16.13 19.86 1.99
CA ASN A 76 -15.31 21.02 2.38
C ASN A 76 -16.09 22.35 2.51
N ARG A 77 -17.38 22.29 2.84
CA ARG A 77 -18.29 23.43 2.99
C ARG A 77 -18.48 23.82 4.45
N TYR A 78 -17.43 24.39 5.04
CA TYR A 78 -17.33 24.57 6.50
C TYR A 78 -18.23 25.66 7.08
N ASP A 79 -18.44 26.76 6.34
CA ASP A 79 -19.29 27.86 6.82
C ASP A 79 -20.75 27.42 6.91
N GLU A 80 -21.21 26.62 5.94
CA GLU A 80 -22.55 26.02 5.98
C GLU A 80 -22.69 25.01 7.12
N ALA A 81 -21.67 24.18 7.36
CA ALA A 81 -21.65 23.28 8.51
C ALA A 81 -21.76 24.07 9.84
N LEU A 82 -21.01 25.18 9.98
CA LEU A 82 -21.09 26.04 11.16
C LEU A 82 -22.47 26.70 11.31
N SER A 83 -23.07 27.17 10.21
CA SER A 83 -24.41 27.78 10.24
C SER A 83 -25.49 26.83 10.77
N ILE A 84 -25.28 25.52 10.63
CA ILE A 84 -26.17 24.47 11.14
C ILE A 84 -25.83 24.10 12.59
N LEU A 85 -24.54 24.05 12.94
CA LEU A 85 -24.07 23.58 14.25
C LEU A 85 -24.14 24.66 15.35
N GLU A 86 -23.80 25.91 15.05
CA GLU A 86 -23.74 27.00 16.04
C GLU A 86 -25.09 27.21 16.76
N PRO A 87 -26.27 27.19 16.09
CA PRO A 87 -27.56 27.22 16.77
C PRO A 87 -27.77 26.02 17.72
N GLY A 88 -27.11 24.88 17.46
CA GLY A 88 -27.15 23.69 18.30
C GLY A 88 -26.52 23.88 19.69
N LEU A 89 -25.65 24.88 19.86
CA LEU A 89 -24.95 25.17 21.12
C LEU A 89 -25.89 25.66 22.23
N GLU A 90 -27.09 26.13 21.88
CA GLU A 90 -28.12 26.55 22.85
C GLU A 90 -28.86 25.37 23.49
N PHE A 91 -28.70 24.15 22.94
CA PHE A 91 -29.48 22.98 23.34
C PHE A 91 -28.61 21.93 24.05
N PRO A 92 -29.07 21.36 25.18
CA PRO A 92 -28.24 20.50 26.03
C PRO A 92 -28.02 19.07 25.51
N ALA A 93 -28.89 18.57 24.62
CA ALA A 93 -28.76 17.21 24.08
C ALA A 93 -27.63 17.14 23.07
N ASP A 94 -26.79 16.10 23.14
CA ASP A 94 -25.61 15.92 22.28
C ASP A 94 -24.70 17.16 22.19
N LEU A 95 -24.76 18.05 23.19
CA LEU A 95 -24.08 19.34 23.18
C LEU A 95 -22.55 19.17 23.07
N ALA A 96 -22.01 18.15 23.75
CA ALA A 96 -20.59 17.86 23.69
C ALA A 96 -20.12 17.52 22.26
N ASP A 97 -20.92 16.76 21.50
CA ASP A 97 -20.59 16.39 20.13
C ASP A 97 -20.66 17.59 19.18
N VAL A 98 -21.67 18.45 19.36
CA VAL A 98 -21.76 19.73 18.63
C VAL A 98 -20.57 20.63 18.97
N GLN A 99 -20.22 20.78 20.25
CA GLN A 99 -19.07 21.57 20.69
C GLN A 99 -17.75 21.04 20.11
N VAL A 100 -17.55 19.71 20.11
CA VAL A 100 -16.38 19.09 19.48
C VAL A 100 -16.35 19.37 17.98
N LEU A 101 -17.48 19.28 17.28
CA LEU A 101 -17.53 19.49 15.82
C LEU A 101 -17.32 20.95 15.43
N VAL A 102 -17.95 21.89 16.16
CA VAL A 102 -17.71 23.33 16.00
C VAL A 102 -16.24 23.65 16.25
N PHE A 103 -15.67 23.14 17.35
CA PHE A 103 -14.26 23.31 17.64
C PHE A 103 -13.39 22.73 16.53
N LYS A 104 -13.68 21.52 16.00
CA LYS A 104 -12.97 20.91 14.87
C LYS A 104 -12.98 21.79 13.62
N ILE A 105 -14.11 22.43 13.31
CA ILE A 105 -14.22 23.28 12.11
C ILE A 105 -13.42 24.58 12.30
N TYR A 106 -13.63 25.29 13.42
CA TYR A 106 -12.78 26.46 13.75
C TYR A 106 -11.31 26.05 13.78
N ALA A 107 -11.05 24.85 14.26
CA ALA A 107 -9.73 24.32 14.36
C ALA A 107 -9.06 24.18 12.98
N ARG A 108 -9.70 23.42 12.09
CA ARG A 108 -9.20 23.16 10.75
C ARG A 108 -8.89 24.44 9.95
N ASN A 109 -9.69 25.48 10.15
CA ASN A 109 -9.55 26.77 9.46
C ASN A 109 -8.53 27.72 10.12
N LYS A 110 -7.80 27.28 11.15
CA LYS A 110 -6.88 28.11 11.94
C LYS A 110 -7.54 29.39 12.46
N ASP A 111 -8.82 29.30 12.82
CA ASP A 111 -9.62 30.44 13.23
C ASP A 111 -9.32 30.80 14.70
N ARG A 112 -9.14 32.09 15.00
CA ARG A 112 -8.98 32.60 16.37
C ARG A 112 -10.17 32.19 17.26
N ARG A 113 -11.36 32.03 16.66
CA ARG A 113 -12.55 31.51 17.35
C ARG A 113 -12.33 30.17 18.03
N ALA A 114 -11.40 29.32 17.55
CA ALA A 114 -11.08 28.06 18.23
C ALA A 114 -10.54 28.29 19.66
N ARG A 115 -9.64 29.28 19.82
CA ARG A 115 -9.07 29.65 21.13
C ARG A 115 -10.10 30.34 22.01
N ASP A 116 -10.90 31.23 21.44
CA ASP A 116 -11.97 31.91 22.18
C ASP A 116 -13.02 30.90 22.66
N PHE A 117 -13.33 29.89 21.84
CA PHE A 117 -14.24 28.80 22.18
C PHE A 117 -13.71 27.91 23.32
N LEU A 118 -12.41 27.57 23.28
CA LEU A 118 -11.72 26.88 24.38
C LEU A 118 -11.75 27.69 25.67
N ASN A 119 -11.48 28.99 25.60
CA ASN A 119 -11.48 29.88 26.76
C ASN A 119 -12.88 30.03 27.37
N LEU A 120 -13.91 30.11 26.52
CA LEU A 120 -15.29 30.30 26.94
C LEU A 120 -15.88 29.06 27.60
N LEU A 121 -15.73 27.89 26.98
CA LEU A 121 -16.37 26.64 27.42
C LEU A 121 -15.47 25.80 28.33
N GLY A 122 -14.17 26.07 28.33
CA GLY A 122 -13.16 25.25 28.96
C GLY A 122 -12.93 23.92 28.21
N PRO A 123 -11.86 23.18 28.53
CA PRO A 123 -11.48 21.97 27.80
C PRO A 123 -12.33 20.74 28.13
N ARG A 124 -13.36 20.87 28.98
CA ARG A 124 -14.12 19.71 29.49
C ARG A 124 -14.87 18.98 28.38
N PHE A 125 -15.36 19.68 27.36
CA PHE A 125 -16.05 19.06 26.23
C PHE A 125 -15.11 18.27 25.32
N LEU A 126 -13.80 18.52 25.40
CA LEU A 126 -12.77 17.78 24.67
C LEU A 126 -12.32 16.50 25.38
N ARG A 127 -12.90 16.16 26.54
CA ARG A 127 -12.55 14.97 27.34
C ARG A 127 -13.07 13.65 26.75
N ASN A 128 -12.90 13.49 25.45
CA ASN A 128 -13.14 12.28 24.67
C ASN A 128 -12.05 12.17 23.58
N GLN A 129 -11.94 11.01 22.94
CA GLN A 129 -10.90 10.78 21.93
C GLN A 129 -11.00 11.74 20.74
N GLN A 130 -12.22 12.09 20.33
CA GLN A 130 -12.44 13.02 19.22
C GLN A 130 -11.99 14.45 19.52
N GLY A 131 -12.18 14.90 20.76
CA GLY A 131 -11.74 16.20 21.24
C GLY A 131 -10.23 16.29 21.35
N LEU A 132 -9.57 15.23 21.81
CA LEU A 132 -8.11 15.13 21.80
C LEU A 132 -7.55 15.24 20.38
N LEU A 133 -8.11 14.47 19.43
CA LEU A 133 -7.70 14.53 18.02
C LEU A 133 -7.95 15.90 17.40
N ALA A 134 -9.07 16.55 17.74
CA ALA A 134 -9.37 17.90 17.28
C ALA A 134 -8.33 18.92 17.76
N LEU A 135 -7.90 18.78 19.02
CA LEU A 135 -6.90 19.65 19.62
C LEU A 135 -5.52 19.43 18.97
N ILE A 136 -5.13 18.17 18.77
CA ILE A 136 -3.86 17.81 18.09
C ILE A 136 -3.84 18.34 16.64
N ALA A 137 -4.95 18.20 15.91
CA ALA A 137 -5.06 18.71 14.54
C ALA A 137 -4.92 20.23 14.47
N TYR A 138 -5.19 20.94 15.57
CA TYR A 138 -4.89 22.36 15.72
C TYR A 138 -3.45 22.58 16.23
N ASP A 139 -2.48 22.11 15.48
CA ASP A 139 -1.06 22.20 15.87
C ASP A 139 -0.62 23.67 16.12
N CYS A 140 -1.20 24.64 15.40
CA CYS A 140 -0.86 26.06 15.52
C CYS A 140 -1.37 26.77 16.80
N LEU A 141 -2.14 26.11 17.67
CA LEU A 141 -2.42 26.62 19.03
C LEU A 141 -1.45 26.03 20.03
N LEU A 142 -0.80 24.91 19.72
CA LEU A 142 0.02 24.17 20.67
C LEU A 142 1.47 24.68 20.68
N GLU A 143 1.65 25.98 20.47
CA GLU A 143 2.97 26.64 20.44
C GLU A 143 3.54 26.88 21.85
N THR A 144 2.67 26.91 22.86
CA THR A 144 3.06 27.16 24.25
C THR A 144 3.08 25.88 25.09
N PHE A 145 3.83 25.92 26.18
CA PHE A 145 3.83 24.82 27.14
C PHE A 145 2.46 24.66 27.83
N GLU A 146 1.72 25.76 28.04
CA GLU A 146 0.35 25.72 28.56
C GLU A 146 -0.59 24.93 27.65
N ASP A 147 -0.49 25.15 26.34
CA ASP A 147 -1.31 24.47 25.35
C ASP A 147 -0.95 22.97 25.25
N PHE A 148 0.34 22.64 25.32
CA PHE A 148 0.79 21.24 25.44
C PHE A 148 0.28 20.57 26.73
N THR A 149 0.28 21.32 27.84
CA THR A 149 -0.27 20.88 29.13
C THR A 149 -1.77 20.61 29.05
N LEU A 150 -2.52 21.39 28.26
CA LEU A 150 -3.94 21.15 28.01
C LEU A 150 -4.18 19.81 27.32
N CYS A 151 -3.42 19.54 26.25
CA CYS A 151 -3.52 18.31 25.47
C CYS A 151 -3.22 17.07 26.33
N THR A 152 -2.11 17.11 27.06
CA THR A 152 -1.70 16.03 27.97
C THR A 152 -2.67 15.82 29.14
N ASN A 153 -3.30 16.87 29.67
CA ASN A 153 -4.35 16.73 30.69
C ASN A 153 -5.61 16.03 30.16
N ILE A 154 -5.98 16.29 28.90
CA ILE A 154 -7.08 15.57 28.25
C ILE A 154 -6.70 14.09 28.08
N ALA A 155 -5.51 13.80 27.57
CA ALA A 155 -5.01 12.43 27.43
C ALA A 155 -4.97 11.69 28.78
N ALA A 156 -4.42 12.31 29.83
CA ALA A 156 -4.40 11.73 31.18
C ALA A 156 -5.82 11.46 31.73
N TYR A 157 -6.78 12.34 31.44
CA TYR A 157 -8.18 12.09 31.75
C TYR A 157 -8.71 10.84 31.03
N LEU A 158 -8.46 10.69 29.72
CA LEU A 158 -8.90 9.52 28.94
C LEU A 158 -8.30 8.22 29.49
N CYS A 159 -7.00 8.22 29.79
CA CYS A 159 -6.33 7.09 30.41
C CYS A 159 -6.92 6.75 31.78
N SER A 160 -7.28 7.75 32.58
CA SER A 160 -7.95 7.54 33.88
C SER A 160 -9.34 6.90 33.76
N LYS A 161 -9.92 6.93 32.56
CA LYS A 161 -11.18 6.28 32.19
C LYS A 161 -10.97 4.98 31.41
N ALA A 162 -9.74 4.48 31.34
CA ALA A 162 -9.34 3.32 30.55
C ALA A 162 -9.72 3.44 29.06
N ILE A 163 -9.77 4.67 28.54
CA ILE A 163 -9.96 4.93 27.11
C ILE A 163 -8.57 4.95 26.46
N PRO A 164 -8.30 4.09 25.45
CA PRO A 164 -7.03 4.07 24.74
C PRO A 164 -6.72 5.41 24.07
N LEU A 165 -5.45 5.79 24.05
CA LEU A 165 -5.01 6.99 23.35
C LEU A 165 -4.80 6.70 21.85
N PRO A 166 -5.15 7.65 20.97
CA PRO A 166 -4.88 7.53 19.54
C PRO A 166 -3.37 7.64 19.23
N SER A 167 -2.90 7.00 18.16
CA SER A 167 -1.47 7.02 17.79
C SER A 167 -0.97 8.44 17.46
N GLU A 168 -1.86 9.27 16.91
CA GLU A 168 -1.62 10.68 16.60
C GLU A 168 -1.21 11.50 17.83
N PHE A 169 -1.66 11.10 19.03
CA PHE A 169 -1.24 11.74 20.27
C PHE A 169 0.25 11.51 20.55
N TYR A 170 0.75 10.27 20.40
CA TYR A 170 2.17 9.99 20.63
C TYR A 170 3.06 10.67 19.60
N ARG A 171 2.62 10.71 18.33
CA ARG A 171 3.31 11.46 17.27
C ARG A 171 3.38 12.94 17.63
N PHE A 172 2.25 13.54 18.01
CA PHE A 172 2.20 14.93 18.45
C PHE A 172 3.13 15.20 19.64
N VAL A 173 3.08 14.37 20.68
CA VAL A 173 3.97 14.49 21.84
C VAL A 173 5.43 14.43 21.42
N PHE A 174 5.77 13.47 20.55
CA PHE A 174 7.13 13.28 20.05
C PHE A 174 7.62 14.48 19.23
N ASP A 175 6.83 14.96 18.28
CA ASP A 175 7.13 16.15 17.47
C ASP A 175 7.31 17.40 18.33
N TRP A 176 6.36 17.64 19.24
CA TRP A 176 6.41 18.77 20.15
C TRP A 176 7.66 18.72 21.03
N SER A 177 8.03 17.53 21.53
CA SER A 177 9.24 17.29 22.31
C SER A 177 10.53 17.59 21.56
N LEU A 178 10.61 17.17 20.29
CA LEU A 178 11.77 17.43 19.45
C LEU A 178 11.99 18.94 19.23
N ASN A 179 10.90 19.71 19.12
CA ASN A 179 10.94 21.14 18.89
C ASN A 179 11.13 21.97 20.18
N ASN A 180 10.85 21.39 21.35
CA ASN A 180 10.86 22.08 22.64
C ASN A 180 11.81 21.43 23.67
N LYS A 181 12.98 20.95 23.24
CA LYS A 181 13.96 20.26 24.10
C LYS A 181 14.35 21.04 25.37
N SER A 182 14.31 22.37 25.32
CA SER A 182 14.60 23.25 26.47
C SER A 182 13.58 23.13 27.61
N SER A 183 12.40 22.54 27.36
CA SER A 183 11.36 22.29 28.37
C SER A 183 11.49 20.91 29.04
N ALA A 184 12.70 20.33 29.05
CA ALA A 184 12.98 18.96 29.47
C ALA A 184 12.41 18.58 30.85
N ASP A 185 12.67 19.40 31.86
CA ASP A 185 12.22 19.14 33.24
C ASP A 185 10.68 19.09 33.33
N LYS A 186 9.99 19.76 32.42
CA LYS A 186 8.53 19.79 32.40
C LYS A 186 7.91 18.53 31.80
N PHE A 187 8.67 17.75 31.03
CA PHE A 187 8.18 16.48 30.46
C PHE A 187 8.13 15.34 31.45
N GLU A 188 9.08 15.31 32.39
CA GLU A 188 9.08 14.31 33.45
C GLU A 188 7.83 14.44 34.34
N ASP A 189 7.42 15.69 34.63
CA ASP A 189 6.15 15.98 35.30
C ASP A 189 4.94 15.44 34.53
N LEU A 190 4.97 15.47 33.19
CA LEU A 190 3.88 15.02 32.35
C LEU A 190 3.70 13.50 32.37
N ALA A 191 4.79 12.72 32.32
CA ALA A 191 4.70 11.27 32.50
C ALA A 191 4.08 10.92 33.87
N GLY A 192 4.39 11.71 34.91
CA GLY A 192 3.78 11.61 36.24
C GLY A 192 2.26 11.81 36.27
N ARG A 193 1.66 12.44 35.26
CA ARG A 193 0.19 12.63 35.18
C ARG A 193 -0.56 11.36 34.79
N PHE A 194 0.14 10.37 34.24
CA PHE A 194 -0.41 9.09 33.81
C PHE A 194 -0.31 8.00 34.89
N THR A 195 -0.21 8.38 36.18
CA THR A 195 -0.10 7.45 37.34
C THR A 195 -1.14 6.33 37.39
N LYS A 196 -2.31 6.50 36.77
CA LYS A 196 -3.37 5.49 36.71
C LYS A 196 -3.25 4.54 35.51
N CYS A 197 -2.26 4.73 34.65
CA CYS A 197 -2.09 3.98 33.41
C CYS A 197 -0.61 3.71 33.12
N ALA A 198 -0.08 2.66 33.76
CA ALA A 198 1.34 2.31 33.71
C ALA A 198 1.87 2.11 32.28
N ALA A 199 1.08 1.54 31.37
CA ALA A 199 1.45 1.35 29.97
C ALA A 199 1.66 2.72 29.26
N GLU A 200 0.77 3.68 29.50
CA GLU A 200 0.85 5.01 28.89
C GLU A 200 2.00 5.84 29.47
N GLN A 201 2.21 5.71 30.77
CA GLN A 201 3.38 6.28 31.43
C GLN A 201 4.68 5.71 30.84
N ALA A 202 4.76 4.39 30.61
CA ALA A 202 5.92 3.75 30.00
C ALA A 202 6.16 4.22 28.56
N ARG A 203 5.10 4.34 27.75
CA ARG A 203 5.19 4.87 26.37
C ARG A 203 5.71 6.30 26.32
N LEU A 204 5.17 7.17 27.15
CA LEU A 204 5.61 8.57 27.23
C LEU A 204 7.05 8.69 27.75
N ALA A 205 7.42 7.89 28.75
CA ALA A 205 8.79 7.82 29.26
C ALA A 205 9.77 7.33 28.18
N ALA A 206 9.38 6.34 27.38
CA ALA A 206 10.21 5.82 26.28
C ALA A 206 10.39 6.83 25.15
N LEU A 207 9.33 7.53 24.75
CA LEU A 207 9.41 8.64 23.78
C LEU A 207 10.35 9.73 24.29
N TRP A 208 10.26 10.05 25.58
CA TRP A 208 11.10 11.07 26.19
C TRP A 208 12.57 10.67 26.24
N ALA A 209 12.87 9.45 26.70
CA ALA A 209 14.21 8.89 26.69
C ALA A 209 14.84 8.98 25.28
N LEU A 210 14.03 8.74 24.25
CA LEU A 210 14.45 8.81 22.86
C LEU A 210 14.78 10.25 22.42
N VAL A 211 13.95 11.23 22.77
CA VAL A 211 14.20 12.66 22.47
C VAL A 211 15.45 13.17 23.20
N GLN A 212 15.70 12.68 24.42
CA GLN A 212 16.87 13.01 25.23
C GLN A 212 18.16 12.32 24.78
N GLY A 213 18.08 11.49 23.75
CA GLY A 213 19.25 10.81 23.23
C GLY A 213 19.75 9.68 24.15
N GLN A 214 18.96 9.21 25.11
CA GLN A 214 19.41 8.23 26.10
C GLN A 214 19.79 6.90 25.44
N PRO A 215 20.97 6.31 25.75
CA PRO A 215 21.36 5.01 25.23
C PRO A 215 20.31 3.93 25.55
N GLY A 216 19.85 3.21 24.54
CA GLY A 216 18.87 2.13 24.68
C GLY A 216 17.39 2.57 24.69
N ALA A 217 17.10 3.87 24.57
CA ALA A 217 15.74 4.39 24.44
C ALA A 217 14.94 3.76 23.29
N GLY A 218 15.60 3.37 22.19
CA GLY A 218 14.94 2.65 21.10
C GLY A 218 14.36 1.29 21.53
N SER A 219 15.05 0.58 22.44
CA SER A 219 14.52 -0.67 23.02
C SER A 219 13.33 -0.37 23.92
N LEU A 220 13.44 0.64 24.79
CA LEU A 220 12.35 1.07 25.65
C LEU A 220 11.10 1.43 24.83
N LEU A 221 11.28 2.11 23.70
CA LEU A 221 10.19 2.48 22.82
C LEU A 221 9.53 1.23 22.23
N ARG A 222 10.32 0.28 21.71
CA ARG A 222 9.78 -0.98 21.19
C ARG A 222 8.99 -1.72 22.27
N ASP A 223 9.57 -1.88 23.45
CA ASP A 223 8.98 -2.67 24.53
C ASP A 223 7.70 -1.99 25.08
N ALA A 224 7.67 -0.65 25.15
CA ALA A 224 6.49 0.11 25.58
C ALA A 224 5.34 0.09 24.55
N PHE A 225 5.64 -0.14 23.28
CA PHE A 225 4.67 -0.25 22.19
C PHE A 225 4.43 -1.69 21.74
N GLU A 226 4.93 -2.69 22.47
CA GLU A 226 4.67 -4.09 22.16
C GLU A 226 3.14 -4.37 22.21
N GLY A 227 2.58 -4.82 21.08
CA GLY A 227 1.14 -5.02 20.92
C GLY A 227 0.31 -3.78 20.56
N ALA A 228 0.92 -2.59 20.45
CA ALA A 228 0.30 -1.39 19.92
C ALA A 228 1.02 -0.93 18.64
N THR A 229 0.31 -0.89 17.50
CA THR A 229 0.89 -0.42 16.25
C THR A 229 1.22 1.06 16.33
N LEU A 230 2.51 1.40 16.38
CA LEU A 230 2.97 2.73 15.96
C LEU A 230 2.58 2.88 14.48
N ASP A 231 1.81 3.91 14.16
CA ASP A 231 1.38 4.12 12.78
C ASP A 231 2.57 4.52 11.89
N VAL A 232 2.37 4.38 10.58
CA VAL A 232 3.38 4.72 9.56
C VAL A 232 3.81 6.18 9.68
N ALA A 233 2.91 7.08 10.08
CA ALA A 233 3.20 8.49 10.15
C ALA A 233 4.13 8.82 11.33
N PHE A 234 3.97 8.16 12.48
CA PHE A 234 4.91 8.23 13.59
C PHE A 234 6.30 7.75 13.16
N MET A 235 6.36 6.61 12.47
CA MET A 235 7.63 6.05 11.99
C MET A 235 8.31 6.96 10.97
N ALA A 236 7.54 7.62 10.10
CA ALA A 236 8.04 8.62 9.17
C ALA A 236 8.64 9.82 9.93
N THR A 237 7.92 10.36 10.91
CA THR A 237 8.42 11.44 11.78
C THR A 237 9.72 11.05 12.49
N LEU A 238 9.79 9.85 13.06
CA LEU A 238 10.99 9.32 13.71
C LEU A 238 12.15 9.19 12.72
N GLY A 239 11.89 8.67 11.52
CA GLY A 239 12.87 8.57 10.44
C GLY A 239 13.43 9.94 10.02
N THR A 240 12.55 10.94 9.89
CA THR A 240 12.95 12.33 9.60
C THR A 240 13.81 12.90 10.72
N ALA A 241 13.39 12.77 11.99
CA ALA A 241 14.14 13.25 13.14
C ALA A 241 15.54 12.63 13.24
N LEU A 242 15.67 11.33 12.97
CA LEU A 242 16.95 10.63 12.87
C LEU A 242 17.80 11.18 11.72
N SER A 243 17.20 11.39 10.55
CA SER A 243 17.90 11.86 9.37
C SER A 243 18.44 13.30 9.48
N GLU A 244 17.74 14.13 10.25
CA GLU A 244 18.11 15.52 10.52
C GLU A 244 19.09 15.63 11.70
N GLY A 245 19.48 14.52 12.32
CA GLY A 245 20.31 14.52 13.52
C GLY A 245 19.60 15.11 14.75
N ARG A 246 18.27 15.23 14.73
CA ARG A 246 17.49 15.67 15.91
C ARG A 246 17.44 14.59 16.99
N ILE A 247 17.70 13.33 16.65
CA ILE A 247 17.86 12.21 17.57
C ILE A 247 19.20 11.54 17.29
N GLU A 248 19.94 11.24 18.35
CA GLU A 248 21.22 10.57 18.27
C GLU A 248 21.04 9.08 17.92
N PRO A 249 21.73 8.53 16.90
CA PRO A 249 21.62 7.11 16.55
C PRO A 249 21.98 6.17 17.70
N GLN A 250 22.88 6.59 18.59
CA GLN A 250 23.31 5.83 19.78
C GLN A 250 22.18 5.52 20.77
N SER A 251 21.07 6.27 20.70
CA SER A 251 19.88 6.03 21.53
C SER A 251 19.19 4.71 21.24
N PHE A 252 19.48 4.07 20.10
CA PHE A 252 18.94 2.76 19.75
C PHE A 252 19.80 1.58 20.25
N GLY A 253 20.94 1.86 20.89
CA GLY A 253 21.83 0.83 21.45
C GLY A 253 22.68 0.11 20.40
N ALA A 254 23.76 -0.53 20.85
CA ALA A 254 24.78 -1.16 20.00
C ALA A 254 24.40 -2.55 19.42
N ARG A 255 23.10 -2.92 19.39
CA ARG A 255 22.66 -4.21 18.80
C ARG A 255 21.46 -4.05 17.86
N PRO A 256 21.48 -4.72 16.70
CA PRO A 256 20.67 -4.35 15.54
C PRO A 256 19.30 -5.03 15.58
N ALA A 257 18.35 -4.44 16.30
CA ALA A 257 16.92 -4.74 16.09
C ALA A 257 16.24 -3.70 15.16
N LEU A 258 16.94 -2.61 14.84
CA LEU A 258 16.62 -1.73 13.71
C LEU A 258 16.93 -2.36 12.34
N ALA A 259 17.33 -3.63 12.28
CA ALA A 259 17.48 -4.38 11.03
C ALA A 259 16.12 -4.68 10.34
N ASN A 260 15.01 -4.60 11.09
CA ASN A 260 13.66 -4.81 10.56
C ASN A 260 12.93 -3.50 10.20
N LEU A 261 13.55 -2.34 10.47
CA LEU A 261 13.14 -1.08 9.89
C LEU A 261 14.21 -0.69 8.86
N PRO A 262 13.85 -0.11 7.71
CA PRO A 262 14.80 0.18 6.65
C PRO A 262 15.83 1.28 7.01
N LEU A 263 16.11 1.58 8.29
CA LEU A 263 17.10 2.58 8.72
C LEU A 263 18.55 2.08 8.71
N ALA A 264 18.79 0.79 8.97
CA ALA A 264 20.16 0.22 8.98
C ALA A 264 20.91 0.34 7.63
N PRO A 265 20.25 0.16 6.46
CA PRO A 265 20.90 0.38 5.16
C PRO A 265 21.34 1.84 4.92
N ARG A 266 20.64 2.83 5.50
CA ARG A 266 20.97 4.25 5.30
C ARG A 266 22.34 4.61 5.88
N LEU A 267 22.60 4.19 7.12
CA LEU A 267 23.87 4.44 7.81
C LEU A 267 25.04 3.69 7.15
N ALA A 268 24.80 2.48 6.62
CA ALA A 268 25.79 1.73 5.85
C ALA A 268 26.09 2.37 4.48
N CYS A 269 25.08 2.94 3.83
CA CYS A 269 25.23 3.65 2.55
C CYS A 269 25.99 4.98 2.68
N GLU A 270 25.89 5.69 3.81
CA GLU A 270 26.53 7.00 4.01
C GLU A 270 28.02 6.88 4.39
N ALA A 271 28.42 5.82 5.10
CA ALA A 271 29.78 5.66 5.62
C ALA A 271 30.87 5.29 4.57
N ASN A 272 30.51 5.02 3.30
CA ASN A 272 31.39 4.32 2.35
C ASN A 272 31.58 5.00 0.97
N ARG A 273 31.31 6.30 0.85
CA ARG A 273 30.93 6.92 -0.45
C ARG A 273 32.02 7.36 -1.42
N THR A 274 33.31 7.22 -1.16
CA THR A 274 34.32 7.74 -2.11
C THR A 274 35.53 6.84 -2.29
N GLY A 275 35.81 6.44 -3.53
CA GLY A 275 37.09 5.86 -3.96
C GLY A 275 37.12 4.36 -4.23
N ARG A 276 36.05 3.61 -3.93
CA ARG A 276 35.93 2.18 -4.28
C ARG A 276 34.87 1.93 -5.36
N GLU A 277 35.04 0.83 -6.10
CA GLU A 277 34.03 0.32 -7.03
C GLU A 277 32.73 -0.05 -6.28
N ALA A 278 31.58 0.18 -6.92
CA ALA A 278 30.28 -0.11 -6.33
C ALA A 278 30.08 -1.63 -6.24
N ARG A 279 29.61 -2.10 -5.08
CA ARG A 279 29.16 -3.49 -4.90
C ARG A 279 27.70 -3.57 -5.30
N VAL A 280 27.42 -4.34 -6.34
CA VAL A 280 26.08 -4.43 -6.94
C VAL A 280 25.49 -5.81 -6.69
N ALA A 281 24.22 -5.87 -6.29
CA ALA A 281 23.41 -7.09 -6.31
C ALA A 281 22.42 -7.03 -7.48
N LEU A 282 22.37 -8.08 -8.29
CA LEU A 282 21.36 -8.28 -9.32
C LEU A 282 20.30 -9.27 -8.81
N CYS A 283 19.13 -8.76 -8.53
CA CYS A 283 17.98 -9.47 -7.97
C CYS A 283 16.96 -9.80 -9.06
N LEU A 284 16.86 -11.07 -9.43
CA LEU A 284 15.84 -11.56 -10.35
C LEU A 284 14.61 -12.02 -9.56
N SER A 285 13.45 -11.40 -9.80
CA SER A 285 12.19 -11.77 -9.14
C SER A 285 11.05 -11.87 -10.14
N GLY A 286 10.33 -13.00 -10.13
CA GLY A 286 9.17 -13.21 -10.99
C GLY A 286 9.03 -14.65 -11.50
N GLN A 287 8.47 -14.79 -12.70
CA GLN A 287 8.23 -16.08 -13.36
C GLN A 287 9.32 -16.37 -14.39
N MET A 288 9.89 -17.57 -14.33
CA MET A 288 10.93 -18.05 -15.27
C MET A 288 10.30 -18.81 -16.45
N ARG A 289 9.61 -18.09 -17.34
CA ARG A 289 8.85 -18.71 -18.45
C ARG A 289 9.77 -19.37 -19.49
N ASP A 290 10.80 -18.65 -19.95
CA ASP A 290 11.81 -19.16 -20.88
C ASP A 290 13.19 -18.62 -20.50
N MET A 291 13.90 -19.40 -19.68
CA MET A 291 15.23 -19.04 -19.20
C MET A 291 16.26 -19.03 -20.32
N ALA A 292 16.16 -19.96 -21.28
CA ALA A 292 17.16 -20.10 -22.33
C ALA A 292 17.19 -18.86 -23.23
N GLN A 293 16.03 -18.26 -23.49
CA GLN A 293 15.94 -17.04 -24.29
C GLN A 293 16.39 -15.78 -23.52
N ALA A 294 16.03 -15.65 -22.23
CA ALA A 294 16.38 -14.45 -21.44
C ALA A 294 17.82 -14.45 -20.91
N GLN A 295 18.40 -15.63 -20.64
CA GLN A 295 19.67 -15.80 -19.96
C GLN A 295 20.86 -15.06 -20.59
N PRO A 296 21.06 -15.05 -21.92
CA PRO A 296 22.23 -14.40 -22.51
C PRO A 296 22.33 -12.90 -22.19
N GLN A 297 21.20 -12.19 -22.17
CA GLN A 297 21.14 -10.77 -21.86
C GLN A 297 21.36 -10.50 -20.37
N ILE A 298 20.78 -11.34 -19.51
CA ILE A 298 20.91 -11.23 -18.06
C ILE A 298 22.36 -11.49 -17.61
N LEU A 299 23.03 -12.52 -18.15
CA LEU A 299 24.44 -12.76 -17.83
C LEU A 299 25.33 -11.62 -18.33
N ARG A 300 25.09 -11.12 -19.55
CA ARG A 300 25.83 -9.98 -20.07
C ARG A 300 25.67 -8.74 -19.19
N LEU A 301 24.47 -8.48 -18.67
CA LEU A 301 24.21 -7.41 -17.72
C LEU A 301 24.98 -7.63 -16.41
N ALA A 302 24.91 -8.84 -15.85
CA ALA A 302 25.57 -9.17 -14.58
C ALA A 302 27.10 -9.02 -14.67
N ASP A 303 27.69 -9.43 -15.78
CA ASP A 303 29.12 -9.28 -16.05
C ASP A 303 29.53 -7.81 -16.19
N GLU A 304 28.73 -7.01 -16.91
CA GLU A 304 28.99 -5.57 -17.10
C GLU A 304 29.04 -4.82 -15.76
N ILE A 305 28.08 -5.08 -14.87
CA ILE A 305 27.98 -4.39 -13.58
C ILE A 305 28.70 -5.13 -12.44
N LYS A 306 29.37 -6.24 -12.76
CA LYS A 306 30.06 -7.14 -11.81
C LYS A 306 29.18 -7.51 -10.61
N ALA A 307 27.93 -7.88 -10.86
CA ALA A 307 26.95 -8.13 -9.81
C ALA A 307 27.02 -9.55 -9.24
N ASP A 308 26.77 -9.65 -7.94
CA ASP A 308 26.34 -10.90 -7.32
C ASP A 308 24.87 -11.15 -7.67
N MET A 309 24.52 -12.39 -8.03
CA MET A 309 23.20 -12.72 -8.56
C MET A 309 22.33 -13.47 -7.55
N PHE A 310 21.08 -13.04 -7.43
CA PHE A 310 20.07 -13.59 -6.54
C PHE A 310 18.78 -13.82 -7.33
N ILE A 311 18.12 -14.95 -7.09
CA ILE A 311 16.91 -15.35 -7.83
C ILE A 311 15.85 -15.76 -6.81
N ALA A 312 14.68 -15.14 -6.87
CA ALA A 312 13.47 -15.64 -6.23
C ALA A 312 12.40 -15.86 -7.31
N THR A 313 11.95 -17.11 -7.45
CA THR A 313 10.99 -17.50 -8.49
C THR A 313 9.90 -18.40 -7.94
N TRP A 314 8.80 -18.51 -8.69
CA TRP A 314 7.78 -19.54 -8.47
C TRP A 314 8.25 -20.90 -8.96
N GLU A 315 7.83 -21.97 -8.27
CA GLU A 315 8.00 -23.37 -8.71
C GLU A 315 7.27 -23.62 -10.05
N ASN A 316 6.15 -22.93 -10.27
CA ASN A 316 5.42 -22.98 -11.52
C ASN A 316 6.00 -21.92 -12.44
N ASN A 317 6.38 -22.31 -13.66
CA ASN A 317 7.02 -21.41 -14.63
C ASN A 317 6.16 -20.19 -15.00
N GLY A 318 4.85 -20.24 -14.70
CA GLY A 318 3.93 -19.13 -14.89
C GLY A 318 3.35 -19.00 -16.30
N VAL A 319 3.60 -19.97 -17.18
CA VAL A 319 2.95 -20.04 -18.48
C VAL A 319 1.50 -20.47 -18.27
N ARG A 320 0.55 -19.66 -18.73
CA ARG A 320 -0.89 -19.88 -18.55
C ARG A 320 -1.61 -19.67 -19.86
N PHE A 321 -2.58 -20.53 -20.14
CA PHE A 321 -3.55 -20.29 -21.21
C PHE A 321 -4.71 -19.47 -20.63
N PRO A 322 -5.02 -18.28 -21.17
CA PRO A 322 -6.25 -17.58 -20.78
C PRO A 322 -7.44 -18.47 -21.14
N THR A 323 -8.40 -18.68 -20.24
CA THR A 323 -9.62 -19.45 -20.54
C THR A 323 -10.78 -18.58 -21.05
N SER A 324 -10.66 -17.26 -20.91
CA SER A 324 -11.66 -16.28 -21.35
C SER A 324 -11.44 -15.83 -22.81
N ALA A 325 -12.26 -14.88 -23.29
CA ALA A 325 -12.12 -14.27 -24.62
C ALA A 325 -10.88 -13.35 -24.76
N HIS A 326 -10.15 -13.07 -23.67
CA HIS A 326 -8.96 -12.22 -23.70
C HIS A 326 -7.71 -13.01 -24.15
N LEU A 327 -7.61 -13.26 -25.46
CA LEU A 327 -6.54 -14.07 -26.05
C LEU A 327 -5.23 -13.31 -26.31
N SER A 328 -5.11 -12.05 -25.89
CA SER A 328 -3.92 -11.21 -26.15
C SER A 328 -2.62 -11.82 -25.61
N HIS A 329 -2.69 -12.61 -24.53
CA HIS A 329 -1.56 -13.36 -23.98
C HIS A 329 -1.05 -14.46 -24.94
N LEU A 330 -1.90 -15.01 -25.80
CA LEU A 330 -1.52 -16.07 -26.74
C LEU A 330 -0.55 -15.58 -27.81
N LYS A 331 -0.52 -14.27 -28.11
CA LYS A 331 0.44 -13.67 -29.04
C LYS A 331 1.90 -13.89 -28.64
N ARG A 332 2.17 -14.27 -27.38
CA ARG A 332 3.50 -14.59 -26.86
C ARG A 332 3.86 -16.07 -26.95
N MET A 333 2.91 -16.92 -27.35
CA MET A 333 3.04 -18.38 -27.28
C MET A 333 2.65 -19.06 -28.59
N MET A 334 1.98 -18.37 -29.51
CA MET A 334 1.43 -18.93 -30.73
C MET A 334 1.70 -18.03 -31.93
N PRO A 335 1.71 -18.58 -33.16
CA PRO A 335 1.84 -17.79 -34.38
C PRO A 335 0.76 -16.71 -34.44
N HIS A 336 1.18 -15.49 -34.81
CA HIS A 336 0.32 -14.31 -34.78
C HIS A 336 -0.97 -14.51 -35.59
N ASP A 337 -0.86 -15.09 -36.79
CA ASP A 337 -1.99 -15.23 -37.71
C ASP A 337 -3.03 -16.23 -37.22
N VAL A 338 -2.60 -17.24 -36.46
CA VAL A 338 -3.51 -18.17 -35.78
C VAL A 338 -4.27 -17.48 -34.64
N VAL A 339 -3.59 -16.62 -33.88
CA VAL A 339 -4.23 -15.85 -32.80
C VAL A 339 -5.24 -14.84 -33.36
N GLU A 340 -4.91 -14.15 -34.45
CA GLU A 340 -5.85 -13.25 -35.15
C GLU A 340 -7.08 -14.02 -35.65
N TYR A 341 -6.87 -15.22 -36.22
CA TYR A 341 -7.97 -16.07 -36.63
C TYR A 341 -8.88 -16.49 -35.47
N PHE A 342 -8.32 -16.86 -34.31
CA PHE A 342 -9.13 -17.17 -33.11
C PHE A 342 -9.96 -15.97 -32.65
N LEU A 343 -9.40 -14.76 -32.70
CA LEU A 343 -10.09 -13.52 -32.38
C LEU A 343 -11.22 -13.23 -33.38
N GLU A 344 -10.97 -13.42 -34.68
CA GLU A 344 -11.98 -13.25 -35.75
C GLU A 344 -13.18 -14.20 -35.54
N LYS A 345 -12.89 -15.47 -35.22
CA LYS A 345 -13.91 -16.49 -34.93
C LYS A 345 -14.53 -16.36 -33.54
N LYS A 346 -14.10 -15.38 -32.73
CA LYS A 346 -14.58 -15.12 -31.37
C LYS A 346 -14.47 -16.35 -30.45
N LEU A 347 -13.43 -17.16 -30.65
CA LEU A 347 -13.18 -18.30 -29.77
C LEU A 347 -12.73 -17.82 -28.39
N THR A 348 -13.25 -18.45 -27.35
CA THR A 348 -12.67 -18.31 -26.01
C THR A 348 -11.47 -19.23 -25.87
N GLY A 349 -10.63 -18.95 -24.87
CA GLY A 349 -9.52 -19.84 -24.59
C GLY A 349 -9.96 -21.24 -24.17
N GLN A 350 -11.11 -21.36 -23.49
CA GLN A 350 -11.68 -22.66 -23.18
C GLN A 350 -12.09 -23.42 -24.45
N ASP A 351 -12.74 -22.75 -25.42
CA ASP A 351 -13.11 -23.38 -26.70
C ASP A 351 -11.88 -23.94 -27.44
N ILE A 352 -10.76 -23.20 -27.40
CA ILE A 352 -9.49 -23.62 -28.01
C ILE A 352 -8.91 -24.85 -27.31
N LEU A 353 -8.92 -24.87 -25.98
CA LEU A 353 -8.37 -25.99 -25.21
C LEU A 353 -9.25 -27.24 -25.29
N ASP A 354 -10.57 -27.09 -25.33
CA ASP A 354 -11.50 -28.21 -25.50
C ASP A 354 -11.37 -28.85 -26.88
N ARG A 355 -11.14 -28.01 -27.90
CA ARG A 355 -10.93 -28.44 -29.28
C ARG A 355 -9.57 -29.09 -29.50
N TRP A 356 -8.49 -28.52 -28.96
CA TRP A 356 -7.12 -29.02 -29.11
C TRP A 356 -6.47 -29.27 -27.73
N PRO A 357 -6.87 -30.34 -27.02
CA PRO A 357 -6.36 -30.66 -25.68
C PRO A 357 -4.86 -30.94 -25.63
N SER A 358 -4.21 -31.20 -26.77
CA SER A 358 -2.74 -31.28 -26.87
C SER A 358 -2.05 -29.99 -26.46
N ILE A 359 -2.67 -28.82 -26.69
CA ILE A 359 -2.16 -27.52 -26.22
C ILE A 359 -2.13 -27.50 -24.69
N GLN A 360 -3.22 -27.92 -24.04
CA GLN A 360 -3.29 -27.99 -22.58
C GLN A 360 -2.23 -28.93 -22.00
N ARG A 361 -2.04 -30.09 -22.62
CA ARG A 361 -1.00 -31.06 -22.22
C ARG A 361 0.39 -30.46 -22.38
N TRP A 362 0.67 -29.77 -23.48
CA TRP A 362 1.95 -29.10 -23.68
C TRP A 362 2.23 -28.07 -22.58
N ILE A 363 1.25 -27.23 -22.23
CA ILE A 363 1.39 -26.22 -21.16
C ILE A 363 1.65 -26.89 -19.79
N ARG A 364 0.92 -27.97 -19.47
CA ARG A 364 1.13 -28.73 -18.22
C ARG A 364 2.48 -29.44 -18.18
N ASN A 365 3.03 -29.80 -19.34
CA ASN A 365 4.34 -30.42 -19.47
C ASN A 365 5.48 -29.42 -19.46
N LEU A 366 5.20 -28.11 -19.49
CA LEU A 366 6.24 -27.13 -19.25
C LEU A 366 6.72 -27.29 -17.81
N ALA A 367 8.02 -27.49 -17.67
CA ALA A 367 8.63 -27.98 -16.44
C ALA A 367 8.29 -27.11 -15.21
N THR A 368 8.10 -27.76 -14.07
CA THR A 368 8.28 -27.16 -12.75
C THR A 368 9.71 -26.62 -12.68
N VAL A 369 9.84 -25.36 -12.29
CA VAL A 369 11.12 -24.70 -12.07
C VAL A 369 11.77 -25.34 -10.85
N SER A 370 12.91 -25.98 -11.06
CA SER A 370 13.75 -26.58 -10.02
C SER A 370 15.14 -25.95 -10.00
N GLU A 371 15.88 -26.12 -8.90
CA GLU A 371 17.25 -25.60 -8.81
C GLU A 371 18.16 -26.24 -9.88
N ASP A 372 17.96 -27.53 -10.16
CA ASP A 372 18.66 -28.26 -11.23
C ASP A 372 18.36 -27.71 -12.62
N SER A 373 17.16 -27.16 -12.83
CA SER A 373 16.81 -26.49 -14.10
C SER A 373 17.39 -25.08 -14.21
N ILE A 374 17.60 -24.37 -13.09
CA ILE A 374 18.10 -22.98 -13.07
C ILE A 374 19.63 -22.95 -13.14
N ARG A 375 20.32 -23.82 -12.38
CA ARG A 375 21.78 -23.79 -12.21
C ARG A 375 22.56 -23.83 -13.54
N PRO A 376 22.17 -24.60 -14.58
CA PRO A 376 22.85 -24.57 -15.88
C PRO A 376 22.82 -23.20 -16.56
N HIS A 377 21.78 -22.40 -16.31
CA HIS A 377 21.61 -21.05 -16.87
C HIS A 377 22.29 -19.98 -16.00
N TYR A 378 22.24 -20.15 -14.68
CA TYR A 378 22.72 -19.18 -13.69
C TYR A 378 23.61 -19.86 -12.62
N PRO A 379 24.86 -20.25 -12.98
CA PRO A 379 25.68 -21.13 -12.13
C PRO A 379 26.13 -20.50 -10.82
N SER A 380 26.28 -19.17 -10.78
CA SER A 380 26.73 -18.42 -9.60
C SER A 380 25.58 -17.87 -8.75
N ALA A 381 24.33 -18.03 -9.18
CA ALA A 381 23.19 -17.41 -8.51
C ALA A 381 22.81 -18.12 -7.22
N ARG A 382 22.43 -17.33 -6.21
CA ARG A 382 21.71 -17.81 -5.04
C ARG A 382 20.23 -17.91 -5.38
N ILE A 383 19.61 -19.05 -5.14
CA ILE A 383 18.29 -19.38 -5.67
C ILE A 383 17.32 -19.68 -4.52
N ALA A 384 16.14 -19.06 -4.55
CA ALA A 384 14.96 -19.44 -3.79
C ALA A 384 13.80 -19.73 -4.74
N ILE A 385 13.17 -20.89 -4.54
CA ILE A 385 12.00 -21.33 -5.30
C ILE A 385 10.85 -21.43 -4.32
N HIS A 386 9.74 -20.80 -4.65
CA HIS A 386 8.57 -20.70 -3.79
C HIS A 386 7.37 -21.41 -4.40
N THR A 387 6.60 -22.08 -3.55
CA THR A 387 5.28 -22.63 -3.87
C THR A 387 4.23 -21.53 -3.83
N ASP A 388 3.34 -21.48 -4.82
CA ASP A 388 2.29 -20.46 -4.91
C ASP A 388 1.14 -20.80 -3.94
N GLN A 389 1.20 -20.24 -2.74
CA GLN A 389 0.19 -20.43 -1.69
C GLN A 389 -0.92 -19.36 -1.74
N PHE A 390 -0.89 -18.45 -2.70
CA PHE A 390 -1.78 -17.29 -2.75
C PHE A 390 -3.16 -17.58 -3.37
N GLU A 391 -3.46 -18.84 -3.64
CA GLU A 391 -4.83 -19.29 -3.94
C GLU A 391 -5.64 -19.56 -2.65
N ASP A 392 -4.95 -19.78 -1.53
CA ASP A 392 -5.54 -19.98 -0.21
C ASP A 392 -5.72 -18.62 0.52
N LEU A 393 -6.96 -18.15 0.60
CA LEU A 393 -7.30 -16.90 1.28
C LEU A 393 -7.00 -16.95 2.78
N ASP A 394 -7.16 -18.11 3.43
CA ASP A 394 -6.87 -18.26 4.86
C ASP A 394 -5.37 -18.11 5.12
N TYR A 395 -4.54 -18.67 4.23
CA TYR A 395 -3.10 -18.46 4.25
C TYR A 395 -2.73 -16.98 4.11
N ILE A 396 -3.36 -16.27 3.16
CA ILE A 396 -3.12 -14.84 2.93
C ILE A 396 -3.47 -14.03 4.17
N GLU A 397 -4.66 -14.24 4.72
CA GLU A 397 -5.16 -13.53 5.89
C GLU A 397 -4.28 -13.77 7.13
N LYS A 398 -3.86 -15.01 7.35
CA LYS A 398 -2.97 -15.38 8.45
C LYS A 398 -1.57 -14.77 8.32
N THR A 399 -1.02 -14.73 7.11
CA THR A 399 0.38 -14.37 6.88
C THR A 399 0.57 -12.87 6.65
N PHE A 400 -0.37 -12.23 5.97
CA PHE A 400 -0.28 -10.83 5.56
C PHE A 400 -1.41 -9.95 6.10
N GLY A 401 -2.41 -10.55 6.77
CA GLY A 401 -3.50 -9.85 7.44
C GLY A 401 -4.80 -9.81 6.62
N ALA A 402 -5.94 -9.76 7.33
CA ALA A 402 -7.30 -9.74 6.78
C ALA A 402 -7.57 -8.60 5.79
N LYS A 403 -6.76 -7.53 5.81
CA LYS A 403 -6.90 -6.41 4.87
C LYS A 403 -6.60 -6.82 3.42
N TRP A 404 -5.75 -7.82 3.20
CA TRP A 404 -5.53 -8.38 1.85
C TRP A 404 -6.73 -9.17 1.34
N THR A 405 -7.56 -9.76 2.20
CA THR A 405 -8.71 -10.57 1.80
C THR A 405 -10.03 -9.78 1.80
N ALA A 406 -10.11 -8.69 2.58
CA ALA A 406 -11.33 -7.91 2.80
C ALA A 406 -11.97 -7.27 1.55
N THR A 407 -11.21 -7.01 0.49
CA THR A 407 -11.74 -6.30 -0.71
C THR A 407 -12.39 -7.24 -1.74
N GLY A 408 -12.41 -8.56 -1.51
CA GLY A 408 -13.08 -9.54 -2.38
C GLY A 408 -12.57 -9.57 -3.83
N SER A 409 -11.40 -8.98 -4.12
CA SER A 409 -10.91 -8.77 -5.47
C SER A 409 -10.01 -9.92 -5.94
N VAL A 410 -10.39 -10.53 -7.07
CA VAL A 410 -9.66 -11.59 -7.77
C VAL A 410 -8.26 -11.15 -8.23
N HIS A 411 -7.96 -9.84 -8.24
CA HIS A 411 -6.68 -9.28 -8.68
C HIS A 411 -5.61 -9.20 -7.57
N ILE A 412 -5.99 -9.36 -6.30
CA ILE A 412 -5.08 -9.27 -5.16
C ILE A 412 -3.96 -10.33 -5.19
N PRO A 413 -4.25 -11.61 -5.50
CA PRO A 413 -3.22 -12.65 -5.49
C PRO A 413 -2.04 -12.38 -6.41
N ASN A 414 -2.26 -11.75 -7.57
CA ASN A 414 -1.18 -11.46 -8.52
C ASN A 414 -0.25 -10.35 -8.04
N GLN A 415 -0.79 -9.34 -7.36
CA GLN A 415 0.00 -8.25 -6.79
C GLN A 415 0.83 -8.74 -5.61
N LEU A 416 0.20 -9.54 -4.76
CA LEU A 416 0.84 -10.17 -3.62
C LEU A 416 1.98 -11.10 -4.07
N ARG A 417 1.76 -11.92 -5.11
CA ARG A 417 2.80 -12.74 -5.76
C ARG A 417 4.01 -11.93 -6.18
N MET A 418 3.77 -10.82 -6.89
CA MET A 418 4.83 -9.96 -7.39
C MET A 418 5.63 -9.34 -6.23
N ALA A 419 4.94 -8.71 -5.29
CA ALA A 419 5.56 -8.02 -4.17
C ALA A 419 6.30 -8.99 -3.23
N PHE A 420 5.79 -10.22 -3.08
CA PHE A 420 6.41 -11.26 -2.28
C PHE A 420 7.78 -11.64 -2.84
N LEU A 421 7.88 -12.01 -4.12
CA LEU A 421 9.19 -12.38 -4.70
C LEU A 421 10.18 -11.21 -4.71
N ILE A 422 9.72 -9.97 -4.86
CA ILE A 422 10.57 -8.78 -4.73
C ILE A 422 11.14 -8.70 -3.31
N ARG A 423 10.32 -8.90 -2.28
CA ARG A 423 10.76 -8.92 -0.88
C ARG A 423 11.75 -10.05 -0.61
N GLU A 424 11.43 -11.26 -1.04
CA GLU A 424 12.27 -12.44 -0.79
C GLU A 424 13.67 -12.29 -1.43
N VAL A 425 13.75 -11.85 -2.70
CA VAL A 425 15.05 -11.67 -3.36
C VAL A 425 15.85 -10.53 -2.74
N ALA A 426 15.20 -9.43 -2.34
CA ALA A 426 15.86 -8.31 -1.70
C ALA A 426 16.39 -8.70 -0.31
N ALA A 427 15.62 -9.44 0.48
CA ALA A 427 16.06 -9.96 1.78
C ALA A 427 17.25 -10.91 1.64
N MET A 428 17.23 -11.78 0.61
CA MET A 428 18.36 -12.66 0.30
C MET A 428 19.63 -11.87 -0.04
N ALA A 429 19.52 -10.82 -0.86
CA ALA A 429 20.66 -9.98 -1.21
C ALA A 429 21.20 -9.22 0.00
N LEU A 430 20.32 -8.51 0.72
CA LEU A 430 20.71 -7.65 1.85
C LEU A 430 21.26 -8.42 3.05
N SER A 431 20.88 -9.69 3.22
CA SER A 431 21.45 -10.55 4.26
C SER A 431 22.79 -11.16 3.87
N HIS A 432 23.11 -11.24 2.57
CA HIS A 432 24.36 -11.84 2.11
C HIS A 432 25.57 -10.93 2.32
N ALA A 433 25.45 -9.65 1.96
CA ALA A 433 26.55 -8.70 2.01
C ALA A 433 26.04 -7.24 2.01
N PRO A 434 26.87 -6.27 2.45
CA PRO A 434 26.54 -4.86 2.33
C PRO A 434 26.78 -4.38 0.89
N TYR A 435 25.72 -4.41 0.09
CA TYR A 435 25.69 -3.85 -1.26
C TYR A 435 25.48 -2.33 -1.25
N ASP A 436 26.07 -1.64 -2.22
CA ASP A 436 25.83 -0.19 -2.41
C ASP A 436 24.57 0.03 -3.24
N VAL A 437 24.38 -0.82 -4.26
CA VAL A 437 23.33 -0.71 -5.25
C VAL A 437 22.67 -2.07 -5.43
N VAL A 438 21.35 -2.06 -5.55
CA VAL A 438 20.54 -3.23 -5.87
C VAL A 438 19.84 -2.94 -7.19
N VAL A 439 20.07 -3.80 -8.16
CA VAL A 439 19.37 -3.83 -9.46
C VAL A 439 18.36 -4.96 -9.39
N ARG A 440 17.10 -4.67 -9.67
CA ARG A 440 16.03 -5.65 -9.74
C ARG A 440 15.54 -5.77 -11.18
N LEU A 441 15.39 -7.00 -11.66
CA LEU A 441 14.94 -7.31 -13.01
C LEU A 441 13.98 -8.51 -12.98
N ARG A 442 13.02 -8.56 -13.90
CA ARG A 442 12.25 -9.79 -14.11
C ARG A 442 13.09 -10.87 -14.81
N PRO A 443 13.04 -12.14 -14.38
CA PRO A 443 13.88 -13.19 -14.96
C PRO A 443 13.50 -13.56 -16.40
N ASP A 444 12.30 -13.18 -16.86
CA ASP A 444 11.81 -13.37 -18.21
C ASP A 444 11.90 -12.10 -19.07
N ALA A 445 12.58 -11.05 -18.63
CA ALA A 445 12.70 -9.82 -19.40
C ALA A 445 13.66 -9.98 -20.58
N LEU A 446 13.26 -9.47 -21.75
CA LEU A 446 14.14 -9.23 -22.88
C LEU A 446 14.40 -7.73 -22.97
N PHE A 447 15.66 -7.32 -23.05
CA PHE A 447 16.06 -5.92 -22.96
C PHE A 447 17.38 -5.61 -23.67
N ASP A 448 17.49 -4.35 -24.08
CA ASP A 448 18.75 -3.73 -24.48
C ASP A 448 19.24 -2.81 -23.38
N PHE A 449 20.55 -2.66 -23.24
CA PHE A 449 21.13 -1.71 -22.29
C PHE A 449 22.36 -0.98 -22.85
N ASN A 450 22.57 0.25 -22.36
CA ASN A 450 23.75 1.05 -22.63
C ASN A 450 24.67 1.01 -21.41
N ALA A 451 25.81 0.33 -21.54
CA ALA A 451 26.78 0.14 -20.46
C ALA A 451 27.26 1.45 -19.80
N GLY A 452 27.56 2.48 -20.61
CA GLY A 452 28.03 3.77 -20.11
C GLY A 452 26.98 4.48 -19.25
N LYS A 453 25.74 4.54 -19.74
CA LYS A 453 24.61 5.12 -18.99
C LYS A 453 24.26 4.30 -17.75
N LEU A 454 24.36 2.98 -17.84
CA LEU A 454 24.10 2.10 -16.70
C LEU A 454 25.11 2.33 -15.57
N ALA A 455 26.39 2.50 -15.92
CA ALA A 455 27.42 2.87 -14.95
C ALA A 455 27.15 4.25 -14.31
N GLU A 456 26.71 5.24 -15.10
CA GLU A 456 26.29 6.56 -14.59
C GLU A 456 25.10 6.44 -13.62
N ASP A 457 24.11 5.61 -13.93
CA ASP A 457 22.94 5.37 -13.10
C ASP A 457 23.29 4.67 -11.78
N ILE A 458 24.16 3.66 -11.81
CA ILE A 458 24.71 3.01 -10.62
C ILE A 458 25.38 4.04 -9.71
N GLU A 459 26.24 4.89 -10.29
CA GLU A 459 26.90 5.96 -9.54
C GLU A 459 25.92 6.99 -8.98
N ARG A 460 24.88 7.33 -9.75
CA ARG A 460 23.84 8.27 -9.34
C ARG A 460 23.06 7.74 -8.14
N VAL A 461 22.50 6.53 -8.20
CA VAL A 461 21.72 5.98 -7.07
C VAL A 461 22.60 5.70 -5.86
N ARG A 462 23.89 5.43 -6.06
CA ARG A 462 24.87 5.31 -4.98
C ARG A 462 25.08 6.63 -4.24
N ARG A 463 25.18 7.75 -4.97
CA ARG A 463 25.35 9.11 -4.39
C ARG A 463 24.05 9.66 -3.83
N GLU A 464 22.93 9.36 -4.46
CA GLU A 464 21.59 9.85 -4.11
C GLU A 464 20.75 8.68 -3.58
N PRO A 465 20.87 8.33 -2.28
CA PRO A 465 20.33 7.08 -1.75
C PRO A 465 18.79 7.03 -1.76
N ASN A 466 18.13 8.17 -1.93
CA ASN A 466 16.69 8.29 -2.07
C ASN A 466 16.22 8.25 -3.54
N THR A 467 17.09 7.96 -4.50
CA THR A 467 16.71 7.81 -5.90
C THR A 467 16.47 6.34 -6.25
N ILE A 468 15.36 6.09 -6.95
CA ILE A 468 15.06 4.83 -7.63
C ILE A 468 14.88 5.16 -9.10
N LEU A 469 15.57 4.43 -9.98
CA LEU A 469 15.38 4.54 -11.42
C LEU A 469 14.67 3.29 -11.94
N VAL A 470 13.75 3.47 -12.88
CA VAL A 470 12.96 2.42 -13.52
C VAL A 470 13.05 2.54 -15.05
N ASP A 471 12.74 1.50 -15.81
CA ASP A 471 12.82 1.55 -17.27
C ASP A 471 11.75 2.46 -17.90
N ARG A 472 10.56 2.52 -17.28
CA ARG A 472 9.47 3.40 -17.74
C ARG A 472 8.42 3.68 -16.67
N MET A 473 7.57 4.65 -16.97
CA MET A 473 6.29 4.88 -16.29
C MET A 473 5.17 4.37 -17.20
N ASP A 474 4.46 3.33 -16.80
CA ASP A 474 3.32 2.80 -17.57
C ASP A 474 2.17 3.83 -17.64
N GLN A 475 2.03 4.64 -16.58
CA GLN A 475 1.15 5.81 -16.47
C GLN A 475 1.82 6.87 -15.58
N PRO A 476 1.36 8.14 -15.58
CA PRO A 476 1.85 9.14 -14.62
C PRO A 476 1.73 8.64 -13.17
N GLY A 477 2.87 8.53 -12.49
CA GLY A 477 2.94 7.99 -11.12
C GLY A 477 2.72 6.47 -11.02
N ALA A 478 3.02 5.72 -12.08
CA ALA A 478 2.94 4.26 -12.10
C ALA A 478 4.21 3.67 -12.75
N PRO A 479 5.30 3.49 -11.99
CA PRO A 479 6.53 2.89 -12.48
C PRO A 479 6.29 1.45 -12.93
N SER A 480 7.00 1.03 -13.96
CA SER A 480 7.02 -0.39 -14.32
C SER A 480 7.61 -1.22 -13.18
N ASP A 481 7.05 -2.40 -12.99
CA ASP A 481 7.52 -3.42 -12.06
C ASP A 481 8.52 -4.36 -12.72
N SER A 482 9.12 -4.03 -13.87
CA SER A 482 9.92 -4.96 -14.66
C SER A 482 11.43 -4.75 -14.54
N PHE A 483 11.87 -3.51 -14.31
CA PHE A 483 13.25 -3.15 -13.98
C PHE A 483 13.29 -2.00 -12.97
N ALA A 484 14.19 -2.09 -11.99
CA ALA A 484 14.45 -1.01 -11.04
C ALA A 484 15.92 -1.02 -10.58
N ILE A 485 16.49 0.14 -10.33
CA ILE A 485 17.82 0.32 -9.73
C ILE A 485 17.72 1.34 -8.61
N GLY A 486 18.31 1.03 -7.47
CA GLY A 486 18.34 1.93 -6.32
C GLY A 486 19.47 1.58 -5.37
N SER A 487 19.71 2.46 -4.40
CA SER A 487 20.58 2.11 -3.28
C SER A 487 20.00 0.92 -2.49
N ALA A 488 20.83 0.22 -1.71
CA ALA A 488 20.34 -0.82 -0.81
C ALA A 488 19.21 -0.31 0.12
N TYR A 489 19.31 0.95 0.57
CA TYR A 489 18.25 1.62 1.33
C TYR A 489 16.97 1.79 0.52
N ALA A 490 17.05 2.38 -0.68
CA ALA A 490 15.86 2.58 -1.51
C ALA A 490 15.19 1.26 -1.90
N MET A 491 15.97 0.23 -2.22
CA MET A 491 15.43 -1.06 -2.63
C MET A 491 14.84 -1.85 -1.45
N SER A 492 15.27 -1.60 -0.21
CA SER A 492 14.57 -2.11 0.97
C SER A 492 13.18 -1.50 1.15
N TRP A 493 13.02 -0.21 0.87
CA TRP A 493 11.71 0.45 0.85
C TRP A 493 10.84 -0.05 -0.30
N TYR A 494 11.43 -0.21 -1.48
CA TYR A 494 10.77 -0.80 -2.65
C TYR A 494 10.20 -2.19 -2.32
N ALA A 495 10.98 -3.03 -1.65
CA ALA A 495 10.56 -4.36 -1.21
C ALA A 495 9.51 -4.34 -0.09
N ALA A 496 9.59 -3.38 0.83
CA ALA A 496 8.66 -3.25 1.97
C ALA A 496 7.23 -2.84 1.56
N TRP A 497 6.99 -2.53 0.27
CA TRP A 497 5.67 -2.17 -0.21
C TRP A 497 4.62 -3.24 0.10
N ILE A 498 4.96 -4.53 0.07
CA ILE A 498 4.04 -5.63 0.42
C ILE A 498 3.44 -5.51 1.83
N ASP A 499 4.19 -4.97 2.78
CA ASP A 499 3.75 -4.90 4.18
C ASP A 499 2.77 -3.74 4.41
N VAL A 500 2.81 -2.72 3.54
CA VAL A 500 1.95 -1.54 3.63
C VAL A 500 0.83 -1.51 2.58
N ALA A 501 0.97 -2.28 1.49
CA ALA A 501 -0.02 -2.41 0.42
C ALA A 501 -1.47 -2.60 0.92
N PRO A 502 -1.75 -3.37 1.99
CA PRO A 502 -3.11 -3.54 2.50
C PRO A 502 -3.77 -2.28 3.08
N ALA A 503 -2.96 -1.28 3.45
CA ALA A 503 -3.48 0.00 3.90
C ALA A 503 -3.95 0.87 2.72
N TYR A 504 -3.41 0.65 1.52
CA TYR A 504 -3.82 1.35 0.30
C TYR A 504 -5.14 0.74 -0.21
N GLY A 505 -6.25 1.45 0.05
CA GLY A 505 -7.60 1.05 -0.37
C GLY A 505 -8.61 0.83 0.75
N ASN A 506 -8.26 1.11 2.01
CA ASN A 506 -9.17 0.94 3.15
C ASN A 506 -9.26 2.15 4.10
N ASP A 507 -8.78 3.33 3.69
CA ASP A 507 -8.80 4.56 4.49
C ASP A 507 -9.40 5.72 3.69
N ALA A 508 -9.95 6.72 4.39
CA ALA A 508 -10.51 7.97 3.85
C ALA A 508 -9.52 8.81 2.98
N TYR A 509 -8.29 8.35 2.80
CA TYR A 509 -7.20 9.01 2.08
C TYR A 509 -6.94 8.47 0.66
N TYR A 510 -7.28 7.21 0.38
CA TYR A 510 -7.04 6.61 -0.94
C TYR A 510 -8.34 6.04 -1.51
N PRO A 511 -8.67 6.30 -2.79
CA PRO A 511 -9.84 5.70 -3.41
C PRO A 511 -9.73 4.16 -3.31
N GLU A 512 -10.87 3.48 -3.19
CA GLU A 512 -10.97 2.03 -2.92
C GLU A 512 -10.17 1.10 -3.86
N ARG A 513 -9.59 1.62 -4.96
CA ARG A 513 -8.87 0.83 -5.97
C ARG A 513 -7.71 1.59 -6.59
N MET A 514 -6.61 1.73 -5.87
CA MET A 514 -5.36 2.20 -6.46
C MET A 514 -4.71 1.09 -7.31
N ALA A 515 -4.27 1.42 -8.52
CA ALA A 515 -3.51 0.46 -9.34
C ALA A 515 -2.18 0.09 -8.64
N PRO A 516 -1.66 -1.13 -8.78
CA PRO A 516 -0.52 -1.62 -8.00
C PRO A 516 0.74 -0.78 -8.16
N HIS A 517 1.05 -0.46 -9.41
CA HIS A 517 2.20 0.36 -9.76
C HIS A 517 2.07 1.77 -9.16
N LYS A 518 0.84 2.29 -9.08
CA LYS A 518 0.57 3.57 -8.42
C LYS A 518 0.71 3.48 -6.90
N GLY A 519 0.25 2.39 -6.28
CA GLY A 519 0.48 2.13 -4.86
C GLY A 519 1.96 2.06 -4.51
N LEU A 520 2.76 1.40 -5.35
CA LEU A 520 4.21 1.37 -5.21
C LEU A 520 4.82 2.77 -5.35
N TYR A 521 4.41 3.55 -6.35
CA TYR A 521 4.88 4.92 -6.52
C TYR A 521 4.57 5.79 -5.30
N ASP A 522 3.32 5.79 -4.84
CA ASP A 522 2.87 6.60 -3.72
C ASP A 522 3.58 6.19 -2.44
N HIS A 523 3.82 4.89 -2.21
CA HIS A 523 4.65 4.40 -1.13
C HIS A 523 6.08 4.96 -1.16
N LEU A 524 6.73 4.90 -2.32
CA LEU A 524 8.09 5.40 -2.48
C LEU A 524 8.14 6.93 -2.31
N VAL A 525 7.25 7.68 -2.96
CA VAL A 525 7.25 9.14 -2.87
C VAL A 525 6.89 9.62 -1.45
N SER A 526 5.93 8.98 -0.79
CA SER A 526 5.58 9.28 0.61
C SER A 526 6.74 8.96 1.56
N GLY A 527 7.57 7.97 1.23
CA GLY A 527 8.83 7.68 1.92
C GLY A 527 9.96 8.66 1.61
N GLY A 528 9.73 9.70 0.80
CA GLY A 528 10.74 10.70 0.42
C GLY A 528 11.66 10.26 -0.73
N PHE A 529 11.31 9.20 -1.46
CA PHE A 529 12.08 8.71 -2.60
C PHE A 529 11.70 9.45 -3.89
N ARG A 530 12.70 9.72 -4.72
CA ARG A 530 12.53 10.19 -6.09
C ARG A 530 12.54 9.00 -7.03
N VAL A 531 11.41 8.72 -7.66
CA VAL A 531 11.30 7.72 -8.73
C VAL A 531 11.46 8.41 -10.08
N ALA A 532 12.45 8.00 -10.87
CA ALA A 532 12.72 8.56 -12.19
C ALA A 532 12.86 7.48 -13.26
N VAL A 533 12.61 7.83 -14.52
CA VAL A 533 12.87 6.92 -15.65
C VAL A 533 14.36 7.00 -16.00
N SER A 534 14.95 5.84 -16.24
CA SER A 534 16.28 5.68 -16.82
C SER A 534 16.16 5.23 -18.27
N ASP A 535 17.07 5.70 -19.10
CA ASP A 535 17.25 5.24 -20.48
C ASP A 535 18.49 4.33 -20.63
N SER A 536 19.07 3.86 -19.52
CA SER A 536 20.16 2.89 -19.54
C SER A 536 19.70 1.48 -19.87
N VAL A 537 18.44 1.16 -19.60
CA VAL A 537 17.79 -0.13 -19.94
C VAL A 537 16.48 0.14 -20.67
N ARG A 538 16.27 -0.58 -21.77
CA ARG A 538 15.01 -0.58 -22.53
C ARG A 538 14.50 -2.00 -22.67
N LEU A 539 13.32 -2.27 -22.09
CA LEU A 539 12.63 -3.54 -22.31
C LEU A 539 12.13 -3.62 -23.75
N VAL A 540 12.43 -4.74 -24.41
CA VAL A 540 11.96 -5.06 -25.76
C VAL A 540 10.85 -6.11 -25.76
N GLY A 541 10.76 -6.92 -24.71
CA GLY A 541 9.73 -7.96 -24.61
C GLY A 541 9.87 -8.80 -23.35
N PHE A 542 9.13 -9.91 -23.33
CA PHE A 542 9.26 -10.94 -22.30
C PHE A 542 9.39 -12.29 -22.97
N ALA A 543 10.40 -13.04 -22.54
CA ALA A 543 10.66 -14.39 -22.97
C ALA A 543 9.49 -15.30 -22.57
N SER A 544 9.05 -16.15 -23.49
CA SER A 544 7.95 -17.09 -23.28
C SER A 544 8.16 -18.29 -24.20
N PRO A 545 7.87 -19.51 -23.73
CA PRO A 545 7.87 -20.67 -24.61
C PRO A 545 6.87 -20.48 -25.75
N GLU A 546 7.33 -20.69 -26.97
CA GLU A 546 6.53 -20.57 -28.18
C GLU A 546 6.18 -21.95 -28.75
N ILE A 547 4.91 -22.13 -29.13
CA ILE A 547 4.45 -23.25 -29.95
C ILE A 547 4.70 -22.85 -31.40
N THR A 548 5.73 -23.43 -32.01
CA THR A 548 6.05 -23.18 -33.42
C THR A 548 4.88 -23.59 -34.32
N SER A 549 4.76 -22.99 -35.52
CA SER A 549 3.70 -23.33 -36.48
C SER A 549 3.69 -24.83 -36.80
N ALA A 550 4.87 -25.45 -36.95
CA ALA A 550 5.00 -26.89 -37.16
C ALA A 550 4.49 -27.71 -35.97
N HIS A 551 4.81 -27.30 -34.75
CA HIS A 551 4.38 -28.01 -33.54
C HIS A 551 2.87 -27.86 -33.31
N LEU A 552 2.32 -26.65 -33.48
CA LEU A 552 0.89 -26.39 -33.36
C LEU A 552 0.10 -27.17 -34.41
N LYS A 553 0.58 -27.20 -35.66
CA LYS A 553 0.00 -28.00 -36.73
C LYS A 553 -0.06 -29.48 -36.36
N GLN A 554 1.03 -30.01 -35.82
CA GLN A 554 1.10 -31.41 -35.41
C GLN A 554 0.11 -31.70 -34.26
N MET A 555 0.01 -30.82 -33.26
CA MET A 555 -0.99 -30.94 -32.18
C MET A 555 -2.42 -30.99 -32.73
N ILE A 556 -2.76 -30.08 -33.65
CA ILE A 556 -4.09 -30.03 -34.29
C ILE A 556 -4.36 -31.32 -35.05
N ILE A 557 -3.41 -31.79 -35.87
CA ILE A 557 -3.55 -33.06 -36.61
C ILE A 557 -3.81 -34.23 -35.67
N ASP A 558 -3.06 -34.32 -34.57
CA ASP A 558 -3.16 -35.45 -33.63
C ASP A 558 -4.47 -35.43 -32.82
N ASP A 559 -4.99 -34.26 -32.50
CA ASP A 559 -6.30 -34.13 -31.85
C ASP A 559 -7.45 -34.38 -32.84
N CYS A 560 -7.36 -33.88 -34.08
CA CYS A 560 -8.36 -34.13 -35.13
C CYS A 560 -8.41 -35.61 -35.55
N ARG A 561 -7.32 -36.38 -35.49
CA ARG A 561 -7.34 -37.83 -35.76
C ARG A 561 -8.25 -38.62 -34.82
N ARG A 562 -8.65 -38.03 -33.69
CA ARG A 562 -9.49 -38.66 -32.65
C ARG A 562 -10.98 -38.32 -32.80
N GLY A 563 -11.35 -37.49 -33.77
CA GLY A 563 -12.72 -37.07 -34.08
C GLY A 563 -12.91 -36.70 -35.57
N ASP A 564 -14.03 -36.09 -35.92
CA ASP A 564 -14.23 -35.52 -37.26
C ASP A 564 -13.72 -34.08 -37.27
N ALA A 565 -12.74 -33.78 -38.14
CA ALA A 565 -12.23 -32.41 -38.30
C ALA A 565 -13.31 -31.49 -38.89
N ASP A 566 -13.59 -30.37 -38.25
CA ASP A 566 -14.56 -29.39 -38.73
C ASP A 566 -13.92 -28.27 -39.57
N SER A 567 -14.68 -27.24 -39.90
CA SER A 567 -14.17 -26.11 -40.69
C SER A 567 -13.12 -25.29 -39.96
N ILE A 568 -13.22 -25.15 -38.63
CA ILE A 568 -12.25 -24.38 -37.84
C ILE A 568 -10.89 -25.08 -37.86
N ASP A 569 -10.89 -26.41 -37.74
CA ASP A 569 -9.67 -27.20 -37.79
C ASP A 569 -8.97 -27.08 -39.14
N ARG A 570 -9.72 -27.16 -40.24
CA ARG A 570 -9.18 -27.02 -41.61
C ARG A 570 -8.61 -25.63 -41.85
N ASP A 571 -9.36 -24.58 -41.51
CA ASP A 571 -8.92 -23.20 -41.68
C ASP A 571 -7.62 -22.93 -40.90
N CYS A 572 -7.50 -23.43 -39.66
CA CYS A 572 -6.26 -23.32 -38.88
C CYS A 572 -5.09 -24.07 -39.53
N LEU A 573 -5.32 -25.29 -40.03
CA LEU A 573 -4.30 -26.07 -40.72
C LEU A 573 -3.85 -25.42 -42.03
N ASP A 574 -4.73 -24.69 -42.71
CA ASP A 574 -4.42 -23.95 -43.94
C ASP A 574 -3.59 -22.70 -43.62
N ILE A 575 -3.92 -21.96 -42.57
CA ILE A 575 -3.09 -20.84 -42.06
C ILE A 575 -1.68 -21.36 -41.74
N LEU A 576 -1.59 -22.46 -41.00
CA LEU A 576 -0.31 -23.09 -40.62
C LEU A 576 0.45 -23.74 -41.79
N GLN A 577 -0.17 -23.90 -42.96
CA GLN A 577 0.49 -24.33 -44.20
C GLN A 577 1.09 -23.17 -44.99
N GLY A 578 0.49 -21.97 -44.89
CA GLY A 578 1.00 -20.75 -45.53
C GLY A 578 2.33 -20.26 -44.96
N ASP A 579 2.62 -20.60 -43.70
CA ASP A 579 3.81 -20.19 -42.94
C ASP A 579 5.00 -21.15 -43.06
N LEU A 580 5.26 -21.73 -44.24
CA LEU A 580 6.55 -22.39 -44.51
C LEU A 580 7.52 -21.43 -45.22
N PRO A 581 8.25 -20.54 -44.52
CA PRO A 581 9.50 -20.00 -45.04
C PRO A 581 10.60 -21.07 -44.95
N VAL A 582 11.38 -21.15 -46.02
CA VAL A 582 12.67 -21.85 -46.11
C VAL A 582 13.56 -21.43 -44.94
N GLU A 583 14.09 -22.42 -44.19
CA GLU A 583 15.04 -22.37 -43.05
C GLU A 583 15.25 -21.05 -42.29
N PRO A 584 15.06 -21.02 -40.95
CA PRO A 584 15.50 -19.88 -40.14
C PRO A 584 17.04 -19.86 -40.01
N PRO A 585 17.69 -18.69 -39.99
CA PRO A 585 19.10 -18.58 -39.68
C PRO A 585 19.31 -18.86 -38.17
N GLY A 586 19.84 -20.04 -37.86
CA GLY A 586 20.48 -20.44 -36.60
C GLY A 586 19.95 -19.84 -35.29
N GLY A 587 19.16 -20.61 -34.52
CA GLY A 587 18.89 -20.31 -33.10
C GLY A 587 17.95 -21.32 -32.44
N ALA A 588 18.46 -21.97 -31.39
CA ALA A 588 17.81 -22.89 -30.44
C ALA A 588 17.17 -24.19 -30.99
N GLN A 589 17.73 -25.34 -30.59
CA GLN A 589 17.05 -26.63 -30.73
C GLN A 589 15.79 -26.64 -29.84
N PRO A 590 14.66 -27.17 -30.33
CA PRO A 590 13.49 -27.37 -29.49
C PRO A 590 13.83 -28.30 -28.33
N LEU A 591 13.41 -27.94 -27.11
CA LEU A 591 13.41 -28.83 -25.95
C LEU A 591 12.64 -30.10 -26.35
N GLN A 592 13.36 -31.21 -26.48
CA GLN A 592 12.71 -32.51 -26.62
C GLN A 592 11.96 -32.80 -25.32
N PRO A 593 10.69 -33.25 -25.38
CA PRO A 593 10.02 -33.74 -24.19
C PRO A 593 10.84 -34.90 -23.59
N PRO A 594 10.94 -34.99 -22.26
CA PRO A 594 11.65 -36.10 -21.61
C PRO A 594 11.01 -37.43 -22.05
N ALA A 595 11.87 -38.41 -22.33
CA ALA A 595 11.52 -39.76 -22.77
C ALA A 595 10.75 -40.56 -21.70
#